data_AF-A0A4Y8PP29-F1
#
_entry.id   AF-A0A4Y8PP29-F1
#
_cell.length_a   1.000
_cell.length_b   1.000
_cell.length_c   1.000
_cell.angle_alpha   90.00
_cell.angle_beta   90.00
_cell.angle_gamma   90.00
#
_symmetry.space_group_name_H-M   'P 1'
#
loop_
_entity.id
_entity.type
_entity.pdbx_description
1 polymer ?
#
loop_
_entity_poly.entity_id
_entity_poly.type
_entity_poly.pdbx_seq_one_letter_code
_entity_poly.pdbx_strand_id
1 'polypeptide(L)'
;MVGQTLTGSYEYEDLDGDAENGTTYQWYRSDDSDYANRTMIAGATALTYELKTEDIGKYVSFEVTPCNQGTPAIGEAAEQIAEMAVHTLPVLSIDGSLSNHLPVVVADNVMIGDQVSVYDTNGTTLLGSGEAGSSSLTIALDALSPGTHELSVKVIDESESINVVSQIMSYTVDPVQIAAVNQLSEGAGHMAVLDTAGQVYTWGANWSGGIGDGTTTTHPE
;
A
#
# COMPACT_ATOMS: atom_id res chain seq x y z
N MET A 1 -11.50 2.61 8.20
CA MET A 1 -11.46 1.70 7.03
C MET A 1 -12.84 1.48 6.49
N VAL A 2 -13.05 1.43 5.17
CA VAL A 2 -14.34 0.97 4.61
C VAL A 2 -14.68 -0.42 5.18
N GLY A 3 -15.93 -0.62 5.60
CA GLY A 3 -16.41 -1.82 6.29
C GLY A 3 -16.12 -1.87 7.80
N GLN A 4 -15.38 -0.90 8.35
CA GLN A 4 -15.20 -0.77 9.80
C GLN A 4 -16.48 -0.22 10.43
N THR A 5 -16.90 -0.83 11.55
CA THR A 5 -17.97 -0.30 12.38
C THR A 5 -17.42 0.72 13.37
N LEU A 6 -17.88 1.97 13.25
CA LEU A 6 -17.76 2.99 14.28
C LEU A 6 -18.88 2.81 15.30
N THR A 7 -18.58 3.07 16.58
CA THR A 7 -19.55 3.04 17.68
C THR A 7 -19.54 4.40 18.36
N GLY A 8 -20.68 5.09 18.37
CA GLY A 8 -20.85 6.31 19.14
C GLY A 8 -20.86 5.98 20.63
N SER A 9 -20.14 6.77 21.42
CA SER A 9 -20.10 6.64 22.87
C SER A 9 -20.86 7.80 23.50
N TYR A 10 -21.82 7.50 24.37
CA TYR A 10 -22.61 8.50 25.07
C TYR A 10 -22.93 7.99 26.47
N GLU A 11 -22.85 8.88 27.45
CA GLU A 11 -23.29 8.62 28.82
C GLU A 11 -24.53 9.45 29.12
N TYR A 12 -25.59 8.77 29.53
CA TYR A 12 -26.83 9.40 29.99
C TYR A 12 -26.73 9.68 31.50
N GLU A 13 -26.82 10.95 31.87
CA GLU A 13 -26.93 11.38 33.26
C GLU A 13 -28.19 12.23 33.41
N ASP A 14 -29.00 11.89 34.40
CA ASP A 14 -30.18 12.67 34.79
C ASP A 14 -30.19 12.89 36.30
N LEU A 15 -30.52 14.11 36.70
CA LEU A 15 -30.56 14.56 38.09
C LEU A 15 -31.78 14.01 38.83
N ASP A 16 -32.86 13.73 38.11
CA ASP A 16 -34.13 13.27 38.68
C ASP A 16 -34.29 11.74 38.63
N GLY A 17 -33.37 11.03 37.98
CA GLY A 17 -33.30 9.58 37.93
C GLY A 17 -34.30 8.94 36.96
N ASP A 18 -34.78 9.70 35.97
CA ASP A 18 -35.67 9.19 34.93
C ASP A 18 -34.91 8.24 34.00
N ALA A 19 -35.63 7.24 33.49
CA ALA A 19 -35.08 6.34 32.50
C ALA A 19 -34.98 7.03 31.14
N GLU A 20 -33.85 6.86 30.46
CA GLU A 20 -33.66 7.24 29.07
C GLU A 20 -34.76 6.60 28.20
N ASN A 21 -35.42 7.41 27.38
CA ASN A 21 -36.45 6.97 26.45
C ASN A 21 -36.54 7.94 25.27
N GLY A 22 -36.31 7.43 24.06
CA GLY A 22 -36.46 8.20 22.82
C GLY A 22 -35.21 8.96 22.39
N THR A 23 -34.04 8.71 22.98
CA THR A 23 -32.75 9.26 22.50
C THR A 23 -32.56 8.95 21.02
N THR A 24 -32.18 9.96 20.26
CA THR A 24 -31.95 9.84 18.82
C THR A 24 -30.48 10.01 18.48
N TYR A 25 -30.04 9.29 17.46
CA TYR A 25 -28.68 9.34 16.94
C TYR A 25 -28.68 9.78 15.48
N GLN A 26 -27.62 10.46 15.06
CA GLN A 26 -27.40 10.79 13.66
C GLN A 26 -25.91 10.84 13.35
N TRP A 27 -25.50 10.18 12.27
CA TRP A 27 -24.14 10.28 11.73
C TRP A 27 -24.05 11.30 10.59
N TYR A 28 -22.91 11.98 10.50
CA TYR A 28 -22.63 12.98 9.47
C TYR A 28 -21.29 12.69 8.79
N ARG A 29 -21.13 13.22 7.57
CA ARG A 29 -19.86 13.24 6.83
C ARG A 29 -19.43 14.67 6.50
N SER A 30 -18.14 14.94 6.60
CA SER A 30 -17.54 16.27 6.39
C SER A 30 -16.33 16.16 5.46
N ASP A 31 -16.09 17.20 4.66
CA ASP A 31 -14.87 17.29 3.84
C ASP A 31 -13.70 17.92 4.61
N ASP A 32 -13.95 18.50 5.78
CA ASP A 32 -12.94 19.13 6.64
C ASP A 32 -12.88 18.49 8.03
N SER A 33 -11.70 18.59 8.65
CA SER A 33 -11.41 18.07 9.98
C SER A 33 -12.10 18.81 11.12
N ASP A 34 -12.64 20.01 10.84
CA ASP A 34 -13.36 20.85 11.80
C ASP A 34 -14.87 20.59 11.77
N TYR A 35 -15.34 19.69 10.89
CA TYR A 35 -16.73 19.32 10.66
C TYR A 35 -17.65 20.48 10.28
N ALA A 36 -17.08 21.61 9.83
CA ALA A 36 -17.82 22.83 9.56
C ALA A 36 -18.82 22.66 8.40
N ASN A 37 -18.51 21.77 7.46
CA ASN A 37 -19.33 21.48 6.28
C ASN A 37 -20.11 20.15 6.35
N ARG A 38 -20.35 19.63 7.56
CA ARG A 38 -20.97 18.31 7.72
C ARG A 38 -22.32 18.18 7.00
N THR A 39 -22.53 17.03 6.40
CA THR A 39 -23.76 16.64 5.72
C THR A 39 -24.32 15.37 6.34
N MET A 40 -25.65 15.28 6.45
CA MET A 40 -26.28 14.13 7.08
C MET A 40 -26.06 12.86 6.24
N ILE A 41 -25.72 11.75 6.90
CA ILE A 41 -25.72 10.43 6.27
C ILE A 41 -27.13 9.85 6.42
N ALA A 42 -27.89 9.87 5.32
CA ALA A 42 -29.29 9.45 5.32
C ALA A 42 -29.47 8.03 5.87
N GLY A 43 -30.33 7.87 6.89
CA GLY A 43 -30.65 6.59 7.53
C GLY A 43 -29.62 6.08 8.54
N ALA A 44 -28.52 6.79 8.76
CA ALA A 44 -27.54 6.44 9.79
C ALA A 44 -27.98 6.97 11.16
N THR A 45 -28.97 6.30 11.76
CA THR A 45 -29.60 6.70 13.04
C THR A 45 -29.41 5.67 14.15
N ALA A 46 -28.46 4.76 13.98
CA ALA A 46 -28.10 3.77 14.98
C ALA A 46 -26.89 4.23 15.80
N LEU A 47 -26.70 3.63 16.96
CA LEU A 47 -25.51 3.85 17.80
C LEU A 47 -24.20 3.44 17.09
N THR A 48 -24.30 2.54 16.11
CA THR A 48 -23.19 2.09 15.28
C THR A 48 -23.37 2.53 13.82
N TYR A 49 -22.24 2.76 13.14
CA TYR A 49 -22.21 3.05 11.71
C TYR A 49 -21.09 2.29 11.03
N GLU A 50 -21.42 1.54 9.98
CA GLU A 50 -20.44 0.88 9.12
C GLU A 50 -19.97 1.85 8.04
N LEU A 51 -18.66 2.12 7.98
CA LEU A 51 -18.05 3.02 7.02
C LEU A 51 -18.22 2.49 5.59
N LYS A 52 -18.65 3.35 4.68
CA LYS A 52 -18.91 3.00 3.27
C LYS A 52 -17.89 3.62 2.35
N THR A 53 -17.93 3.18 1.08
CA THR A 53 -17.09 3.75 0.02
C THR A 53 -17.33 5.23 -0.20
N GLU A 54 -18.55 5.73 0.05
CA GLU A 54 -18.87 7.16 -0.09
C GLU A 54 -18.25 8.03 1.01
N ASP A 55 -17.78 7.41 2.10
CA ASP A 55 -17.15 8.12 3.21
C ASP A 55 -15.63 8.25 3.00
N ILE A 56 -15.05 7.62 1.97
CA ILE A 56 -13.60 7.68 1.68
C ILE A 56 -13.14 9.14 1.52
N GLY A 57 -12.08 9.49 2.25
CA GLY A 57 -11.54 10.86 2.29
C GLY A 57 -12.45 11.87 2.96
N LYS A 58 -13.48 11.42 3.68
CA LYS A 58 -14.35 12.23 4.53
C LYS A 58 -14.04 11.97 5.99
N TYR A 59 -14.34 12.97 6.81
CA TYR A 59 -14.42 12.84 8.25
C TYR A 59 -15.85 12.46 8.62
N VAL A 60 -16.01 11.53 9.57
CA VAL A 60 -17.33 11.07 10.01
C VAL A 60 -17.57 11.56 11.43
N SER A 61 -18.75 12.09 11.76
CA SER A 61 -19.07 12.53 13.13
C SER A 61 -20.40 11.95 13.62
N PHE A 62 -20.56 11.90 14.94
CA PHE A 62 -21.70 11.30 15.63
C PHE A 62 -22.40 12.33 16.52
N GLU A 63 -23.70 12.51 16.32
CA GLU A 63 -24.53 13.37 17.15
C GLU A 63 -25.55 12.52 17.92
N VAL A 64 -25.70 12.83 19.21
CA VAL A 64 -26.71 12.23 20.07
C VAL A 64 -27.60 13.32 20.66
N THR A 65 -28.91 13.10 20.63
CA THR A 65 -29.89 13.95 21.32
C THR A 65 -30.57 13.12 22.40
N PRO A 66 -30.15 13.27 23.66
CA PRO A 66 -30.70 12.53 24.79
C PRO A 66 -32.17 12.88 25.04
N CYS A 67 -32.99 11.87 25.37
CA CYS A 67 -34.38 12.07 25.73
C CYS A 67 -34.76 11.17 26.92
N ASN A 68 -35.57 11.71 27.84
CA ASN A 68 -36.10 11.01 29.01
C ASN A 68 -37.64 11.05 29.02
N GLN A 69 -38.26 10.42 30.01
CA GLN A 69 -39.73 10.42 30.15
C GLN A 69 -40.28 11.62 30.95
N GLY A 70 -39.42 12.43 31.57
CA GLY A 70 -39.75 13.59 32.39
C GLY A 70 -40.11 14.83 31.56
N THR A 71 -40.44 15.94 32.22
CA THR A 71 -40.65 17.23 31.53
C THR A 71 -39.72 18.29 32.14
N PRO A 72 -38.81 18.91 31.38
CA PRO A 72 -38.62 18.81 29.93
C PRO A 72 -37.98 17.47 29.51
N ALA A 73 -38.56 16.84 28.49
CA ALA A 73 -38.22 15.48 28.06
C ALA A 73 -36.90 15.37 27.28
N ILE A 74 -36.38 16.47 26.75
CA ILE A 74 -35.29 16.48 25.77
C ILE A 74 -34.09 17.20 26.38
N GLY A 75 -32.96 16.50 26.47
CA GLY A 75 -31.68 17.07 26.87
C GLY A 75 -31.04 17.87 25.74
N GLU A 76 -30.02 18.67 26.05
CA GLU A 76 -29.25 19.35 25.02
C GLU A 76 -28.50 18.31 24.16
N ALA A 77 -28.51 18.52 22.84
CA ALA A 77 -27.79 17.65 21.92
C ALA A 77 -26.28 17.71 22.25
N ALA A 78 -25.67 16.54 22.42
CA ALA A 78 -24.24 16.40 22.61
C ALA A 78 -23.63 15.84 21.33
N GLU A 79 -22.61 16.51 20.82
CA GLU A 79 -21.84 16.04 19.67
C GLU A 79 -20.60 15.31 20.16
N GLN A 80 -20.38 14.11 19.63
CA GLN A 80 -19.12 13.40 19.78
C GLN A 80 -18.48 13.21 18.41
N ILE A 81 -17.24 13.68 18.33
CA ILE A 81 -16.46 13.60 17.11
C ILE A 81 -15.89 12.19 16.99
N ALA A 82 -16.19 11.51 15.88
CA ALA A 82 -15.46 10.30 15.50
C ALA A 82 -14.24 10.74 14.67
N GLU A 83 -13.10 10.93 15.33
CA GLU A 83 -11.85 11.24 14.63
C GLU A 83 -11.49 10.07 13.72
N MET A 84 -11.61 10.24 12.40
CA MET A 84 -10.77 9.62 11.38
C MET A 84 -11.27 9.95 9.98
N ALA A 85 -10.35 10.29 9.07
CA ALA A 85 -10.60 10.24 7.64
C ALA A 85 -10.74 8.77 7.21
N VAL A 86 -11.83 8.42 6.51
CA VAL A 86 -12.04 7.03 6.08
C VAL A 86 -11.08 6.68 4.96
N HIS A 87 -10.25 5.67 5.20
CA HIS A 87 -9.33 5.13 4.20
C HIS A 87 -9.80 3.76 3.69
N THR A 88 -9.34 3.41 2.50
CA THR A 88 -9.34 2.04 1.98
C THR A 88 -7.97 1.41 2.18
N LEU A 89 -7.88 0.08 2.11
CA LEU A 89 -6.58 -0.57 2.07
C LEU A 89 -5.86 -0.19 0.77
N PRO A 90 -4.56 0.17 0.85
CA PRO A 90 -3.76 0.40 -0.33
C PRO A 90 -3.65 -0.89 -1.15
N VAL A 91 -3.75 -0.77 -2.47
CA VAL A 91 -3.59 -1.89 -3.40
C VAL A 91 -2.27 -1.74 -4.12
N LEU A 92 -1.51 -2.82 -4.15
CA LEU A 92 -0.19 -2.85 -4.75
C LEU A 92 -0.26 -3.44 -6.15
N SER A 93 0.44 -2.83 -7.11
CA SER A 93 0.79 -3.46 -8.39
C SER A 93 2.24 -3.15 -8.77
N ILE A 94 2.85 -4.00 -9.59
CA ILE A 94 4.25 -3.90 -10.03
C ILE A 94 4.30 -3.99 -11.55
N ASP A 95 5.33 -3.42 -12.18
CA ASP A 95 5.50 -3.28 -13.64
C ASP A 95 5.51 -4.58 -14.48
N GLY A 96 5.18 -5.73 -13.89
CA GLY A 96 4.99 -7.01 -14.58
C GLY A 96 6.27 -7.62 -15.15
N SER A 97 7.42 -6.96 -14.98
CA SER A 97 8.71 -7.46 -15.43
C SER A 97 9.35 -8.31 -14.34
N LEU A 98 9.31 -9.64 -14.49
CA LEU A 98 9.94 -10.61 -13.58
C LEU A 98 11.48 -10.57 -13.58
N SER A 99 12.09 -9.57 -14.22
CA SER A 99 13.53 -9.53 -14.50
C SER A 99 14.16 -8.16 -14.28
N ASN A 100 13.40 -7.17 -13.81
CA ASN A 100 14.00 -5.88 -13.49
C ASN A 100 14.44 -5.86 -12.02
N HIS A 101 15.75 -5.71 -11.80
CA HIS A 101 16.28 -5.48 -10.46
C HIS A 101 15.79 -4.17 -9.87
N LEU A 102 15.33 -3.21 -10.68
CA LEU A 102 14.78 -1.91 -10.27
C LEU A 102 13.28 -1.82 -10.59
N PRO A 103 12.43 -2.58 -9.88
CA PRO A 103 11.00 -2.59 -10.16
C PRO A 103 10.36 -1.23 -9.88
N VAL A 104 9.33 -0.93 -10.67
CA VAL A 104 8.42 0.19 -10.40
C VAL A 104 7.11 -0.36 -9.86
N VAL A 105 6.66 0.23 -8.75
CA VAL A 105 5.44 -0.15 -8.06
C VAL A 105 4.42 0.98 -8.15
N VAL A 106 3.15 0.61 -8.23
CA VAL A 106 2.02 1.54 -8.11
C VAL A 106 1.23 1.18 -6.86
N ALA A 107 1.07 2.16 -5.98
CA ALA A 107 0.18 2.11 -4.83
C ALA A 107 -1.11 2.86 -5.18
N ASP A 108 -2.20 2.12 -5.35
CA ASP A 108 -3.55 2.68 -5.49
C ASP A 108 -4.22 2.84 -4.13
N ASN A 109 -5.36 3.55 -4.11
CA ASN A 109 -6.17 3.79 -2.90
C ASN A 109 -5.47 4.63 -1.83
N VAL A 110 -4.62 5.57 -2.27
CA VAL A 110 -3.96 6.58 -1.42
C VAL A 110 -4.69 7.92 -1.55
N MET A 111 -4.45 8.86 -0.65
CA MET A 111 -4.98 10.22 -0.72
C MET A 111 -3.87 11.25 -0.88
N ILE A 112 -4.25 12.45 -1.35
CA ILE A 112 -3.29 13.55 -1.53
C ILE A 112 -2.71 13.91 -0.16
N GLY A 113 -1.37 13.99 -0.07
CA GLY A 113 -0.64 14.27 1.17
C GLY A 113 -0.23 13.02 1.95
N ASP A 114 -0.74 11.83 1.60
CA ASP A 114 -0.35 10.60 2.27
C ASP A 114 1.13 10.26 2.00
N GLN A 115 1.86 9.92 3.06
CA GLN A 115 3.19 9.34 2.98
C GLN A 115 3.07 7.83 2.72
N VAL A 116 3.54 7.39 1.56
CA VAL A 116 3.55 5.99 1.14
C VAL A 116 4.97 5.43 1.24
N SER A 117 5.13 4.26 1.84
CA SER A 117 6.40 3.54 1.99
C SER A 117 6.26 2.08 1.58
N VAL A 118 7.20 1.56 0.80
CA VAL A 118 7.22 0.17 0.31
C VAL A 118 8.27 -0.62 1.09
N TYR A 119 7.87 -1.76 1.64
CA TYR A 119 8.73 -2.64 2.44
C TYR A 119 8.87 -4.03 1.80
N ASP A 120 10.04 -4.64 2.00
CA ASP A 120 10.34 -6.03 1.64
C ASP A 120 9.87 -7.04 2.72
N THR A 121 10.13 -8.33 2.47
CA THR A 121 9.83 -9.56 3.21
C THR A 121 10.01 -9.49 4.73
N ASN A 122 10.92 -8.64 5.22
CA ASN A 122 11.13 -8.46 6.65
C ASN A 122 10.21 -7.40 7.28
N GLY A 123 9.32 -6.79 6.49
CA GLY A 123 8.42 -5.70 6.88
C GLY A 123 9.12 -4.43 7.37
N THR A 124 10.44 -4.32 7.18
CA THR A 124 11.27 -3.28 7.81
C THR A 124 12.32 -2.67 6.88
N THR A 125 12.79 -3.41 5.87
CA THR A 125 13.62 -2.86 4.80
C THR A 125 12.76 -1.99 3.92
N LEU A 126 12.96 -0.68 4.01
CA LEU A 126 12.38 0.30 3.11
C LEU A 126 13.04 0.16 1.73
N LEU A 127 12.21 -0.01 0.70
CA LEU A 127 12.65 -0.14 -0.70
C LEU A 127 12.40 1.14 -1.50
N GLY A 128 11.48 1.98 -1.04
CA GLY A 128 11.12 3.22 -1.71
C GLY A 128 9.97 3.90 -0.99
N SER A 129 9.84 5.20 -1.20
CA SER A 129 8.76 6.01 -0.64
C SER A 129 8.43 7.20 -1.52
N GLY A 130 7.28 7.80 -1.25
CA GLY A 130 6.86 9.05 -1.87
C GLY A 130 5.58 9.58 -1.23
N GLU A 131 5.29 10.83 -1.51
CA GLU A 131 4.04 11.49 -1.10
C GLU A 131 3.03 11.40 -2.24
N ALA A 132 1.82 10.98 -1.93
CA ALA A 132 0.78 10.85 -2.93
C ALA A 132 0.27 12.23 -3.36
N GLY A 133 0.41 12.55 -4.65
CA GLY A 133 -0.18 13.75 -5.27
C GLY A 133 -1.57 13.53 -5.86
N SER A 134 -2.09 12.30 -5.80
CA SER A 134 -3.38 11.89 -6.35
C SER A 134 -3.88 10.61 -5.66
N SER A 135 -4.94 9.99 -6.16
CA SER A 135 -5.46 8.72 -5.63
C SER A 135 -4.57 7.49 -5.86
N SER A 136 -3.46 7.68 -6.58
CA SER A 136 -2.45 6.66 -6.89
C SER A 136 -1.06 7.29 -6.84
N LEU A 137 -0.05 6.51 -6.45
CA LEU A 137 1.34 6.92 -6.46
C LEU A 137 2.23 5.85 -7.11
N THR A 138 3.09 6.26 -8.04
CA THR A 138 4.13 5.41 -8.63
C THR A 138 5.45 5.63 -7.91
N ILE A 139 6.09 4.55 -7.48
CA ILE A 139 7.31 4.55 -6.68
C ILE A 139 8.34 3.66 -7.39
N ALA A 140 9.51 4.22 -7.70
CA ALA A 140 10.67 3.42 -8.11
C ALA A 140 11.31 2.81 -6.87
N LEU A 141 11.62 1.51 -6.92
CA LEU A 141 12.24 0.80 -5.80
C LEU A 141 13.75 0.70 -5.97
N ASP A 142 14.43 0.57 -4.84
CA ASP A 142 15.83 0.15 -4.76
C ASP A 142 16.03 -1.24 -5.35
N ALA A 143 17.28 -1.52 -5.72
CA ALA A 143 17.62 -2.77 -6.38
C ALA A 143 17.36 -3.98 -5.48
N LEU A 144 16.57 -4.93 -5.97
CA LEU A 144 16.27 -6.18 -5.26
C LEU A 144 17.26 -7.29 -5.63
N SER A 145 17.68 -8.04 -4.63
CA SER A 145 18.51 -9.23 -4.81
C SER A 145 17.74 -10.34 -5.53
N PRO A 146 18.42 -11.29 -6.19
CA PRO A 146 17.75 -12.50 -6.66
C PRO A 146 17.09 -13.27 -5.52
N GLY A 147 15.85 -13.71 -5.75
CA GLY A 147 15.05 -14.39 -4.74
C GLY A 147 13.57 -14.00 -4.79
N THR A 148 12.80 -14.57 -3.88
CA THR A 148 11.40 -14.19 -3.68
C THR A 148 11.32 -13.14 -2.59
N HIS A 149 10.61 -12.06 -2.90
CA HIS A 149 10.35 -10.91 -2.04
C HIS A 149 8.84 -10.83 -1.74
N GLU A 150 8.49 -10.58 -0.50
CA GLU A 150 7.13 -10.32 -0.03
C GLU A 150 6.97 -8.82 0.21
N LEU A 151 6.43 -8.12 -0.79
CA LEU A 151 6.31 -6.67 -0.77
C LEU A 151 5.02 -6.23 -0.07
N SER A 152 5.10 -5.14 0.68
CA SER A 152 3.93 -4.48 1.28
C SER A 152 4.06 -2.96 1.21
N VAL A 153 2.93 -2.26 1.14
CA VAL A 153 2.88 -0.81 1.20
C VAL A 153 2.26 -0.38 2.50
N LYS A 154 2.92 0.55 3.18
CA LYS A 154 2.41 1.28 4.34
C LYS A 154 2.03 2.69 3.92
N VAL A 155 0.87 3.15 4.36
CA VAL A 155 0.37 4.50 4.14
C VAL A 155 0.15 5.15 5.49
N ILE A 156 0.66 6.38 5.63
CA ILE A 156 0.50 7.24 6.81
C ILE A 156 -0.02 8.58 6.31
N ASP A 157 -1.08 9.10 6.92
CA ASP A 157 -1.62 10.43 6.61
C ASP A 157 -0.75 11.54 7.22
N GLU A 158 -0.95 12.80 6.80
CA GLU A 158 -0.23 13.96 7.34
C GLU A 158 -0.40 14.11 8.86
N SER A 159 -1.55 13.68 9.40
CA SER A 159 -1.84 13.71 10.84
C SER A 159 -1.31 12.50 11.63
N GLU A 160 -0.65 11.55 10.99
CA GLU A 160 -0.22 10.25 11.55
C GLU A 160 -1.32 9.43 12.26
N SER A 161 -2.57 9.83 12.11
CA SER A 161 -3.74 9.19 12.72
C SER A 161 -4.17 7.95 11.93
N ILE A 162 -3.71 7.85 10.69
CA ILE A 162 -3.90 6.70 9.80
C ILE A 162 -2.56 6.01 9.64
N ASN A 163 -2.56 4.70 9.88
CA ASN A 163 -1.38 3.86 9.68
C ASN A 163 -1.84 2.49 9.20
N VAL A 164 -1.77 2.29 7.89
CA VAL A 164 -2.46 1.19 7.21
C VAL A 164 -1.48 0.47 6.30
N VAL A 165 -1.60 -0.85 6.22
CA VAL A 165 -0.67 -1.69 5.44
C VAL A 165 -1.47 -2.49 4.42
N SER A 166 -0.96 -2.60 3.19
CA SER A 166 -1.55 -3.41 2.12
C SER A 166 -1.50 -4.90 2.45
N GLN A 167 -2.15 -5.71 1.62
CA GLN A 167 -1.81 -7.13 1.55
C GLN A 167 -0.38 -7.33 1.03
N ILE A 168 0.20 -8.48 1.32
CA ILE A 168 1.51 -8.88 0.80
C ILE A 168 1.37 -9.28 -0.67
N MET A 169 2.29 -8.78 -1.50
CA MET A 169 2.49 -9.21 -2.88
C MET A 169 3.78 -10.02 -2.99
N SER A 170 3.72 -11.20 -3.61
CA SER A 170 4.92 -11.96 -3.94
C SER A 170 5.52 -11.45 -5.25
N TYR A 171 6.80 -11.09 -5.21
CA TYR A 171 7.60 -10.69 -6.37
C TYR A 171 8.89 -11.50 -6.41
N THR A 172 9.19 -12.12 -7.56
CA THR A 172 10.42 -12.92 -7.72
C THR A 172 11.36 -12.20 -8.67
N VAL A 173 12.59 -12.00 -8.21
CA VAL A 173 13.71 -11.55 -9.04
C VAL A 173 14.49 -12.79 -9.42
N ASP A 174 14.50 -13.10 -10.71
CA ASP A 174 15.30 -14.23 -11.19
C ASP A 174 16.80 -13.93 -11.07
N PRO A 175 17.60 -14.89 -10.58
CA PRO A 175 19.03 -14.75 -10.65
C PRO A 175 19.48 -14.71 -12.11
N VAL A 176 20.45 -13.86 -12.41
CA VAL A 176 21.20 -13.95 -13.67
C VAL A 176 21.90 -15.31 -13.67
N GLN A 177 21.35 -16.25 -14.42
CA GLN A 177 21.94 -17.57 -14.61
C GLN A 177 23.08 -17.44 -15.62
N ILE A 178 24.32 -17.55 -15.13
CA ILE A 178 25.45 -17.87 -16.00
C ILE A 178 25.45 -19.39 -16.13
N ALA A 179 25.43 -19.90 -17.37
CA ALA A 179 25.48 -21.34 -17.62
C ALA A 179 26.67 -21.93 -16.84
N ALA A 180 26.41 -22.98 -16.06
CA ALA A 180 27.46 -23.62 -15.28
C ALA A 180 28.57 -24.09 -16.21
N VAL A 181 29.79 -23.65 -15.95
CA VAL A 181 30.96 -23.92 -16.76
C VAL A 181 31.53 -25.28 -16.37
N ASN A 182 31.63 -26.19 -17.33
CA ASN A 182 32.24 -27.50 -17.15
C ASN A 182 33.76 -27.43 -17.38
N GLN A 183 34.19 -26.69 -18.42
CA GLN A 183 35.61 -26.52 -18.74
C GLN A 183 35.89 -25.12 -19.29
N LEU A 184 37.09 -24.63 -18.98
CA LEU A 184 37.67 -23.39 -19.52
C LEU A 184 39.00 -23.73 -20.20
N SER A 185 39.22 -23.15 -21.37
CA SER A 185 40.49 -23.19 -22.08
C SER A 185 40.88 -21.79 -22.51
N GLU A 186 42.12 -21.40 -22.21
CA GLU A 186 42.70 -20.12 -22.59
C GLU A 186 43.79 -20.35 -23.65
N GLY A 187 43.65 -19.67 -24.78
CA GLY A 187 44.68 -19.55 -25.81
C GLY A 187 45.45 -18.24 -25.69
N ALA A 188 46.36 -17.98 -26.63
CA ALA A 188 47.20 -16.77 -26.66
C ALA A 188 46.44 -15.43 -26.92
N GLY A 189 45.12 -15.41 -26.76
CA GLY A 189 44.24 -14.27 -27.04
C GLY A 189 42.78 -14.63 -27.30
N HIS A 190 42.38 -15.89 -27.10
CA HIS A 190 40.98 -16.32 -27.19
C HIS A 190 40.64 -17.24 -26.01
N MET A 191 39.36 -17.27 -25.63
CA MET A 191 38.83 -18.16 -24.60
C MET A 191 37.81 -19.12 -25.21
N ALA A 192 37.76 -20.32 -24.65
CA ALA A 192 36.70 -21.28 -24.91
C ALA A 192 36.10 -21.76 -23.58
N VAL A 193 34.78 -21.74 -23.51
CA VAL A 193 33.96 -22.27 -22.42
C VAL A 193 33.13 -23.42 -22.94
N LEU A 194 33.19 -24.56 -22.24
CA LEU A 194 32.22 -25.63 -22.39
C LEU A 194 31.26 -25.56 -21.20
N ASP A 195 29.98 -25.35 -21.45
CA ASP A 195 28.98 -25.41 -20.39
C ASP A 195 28.60 -26.86 -20.03
N THR A 196 27.85 -27.01 -18.93
CA THR A 196 27.36 -28.31 -18.45
C THR A 196 26.30 -28.94 -19.36
N ALA A 197 25.71 -28.19 -20.30
CA ALA A 197 24.81 -28.71 -21.33
C ALA A 197 25.56 -29.23 -22.57
N GLY A 198 26.90 -29.05 -22.62
CA GLY A 198 27.74 -29.45 -23.73
C GLY A 198 27.87 -28.41 -24.84
N GLN A 199 27.38 -27.18 -24.62
CA GLN A 199 27.52 -26.07 -25.55
C GLN A 199 28.90 -25.43 -25.40
N VAL A 200 29.55 -25.15 -26.52
CA VAL A 200 30.84 -24.46 -26.57
C VAL A 200 30.62 -22.99 -26.94
N TYR A 201 31.21 -22.09 -26.17
CA TYR A 201 31.26 -20.64 -26.41
C TYR A 201 32.72 -20.23 -26.58
N THR A 202 33.01 -19.42 -27.59
CA THR A 202 34.37 -18.97 -27.89
C THR A 202 34.38 -17.49 -28.24
N TRP A 203 35.32 -16.74 -27.68
CA TRP A 203 35.48 -15.30 -27.95
C TRP A 203 36.95 -14.88 -27.86
N GLY A 204 37.23 -13.63 -28.23
CA GLY A 204 38.58 -13.06 -28.31
C GLY A 204 39.14 -13.00 -29.74
N ALA A 205 40.47 -12.91 -29.82
CA ALA A 205 41.22 -12.72 -31.05
C ALA A 205 41.01 -13.88 -32.04
N ASN A 206 40.58 -13.55 -33.26
CA ASN A 206 40.22 -14.54 -34.27
C ASN A 206 40.98 -14.38 -35.60
N TRP A 207 42.15 -13.74 -35.60
CA TRP A 207 42.88 -13.45 -36.85
C TRP A 207 43.22 -14.70 -37.68
N SER A 208 43.33 -15.86 -37.04
CA SER A 208 43.63 -17.15 -37.68
C SER A 208 42.42 -18.11 -37.74
N GLY A 209 41.20 -17.65 -37.43
CA GLY A 209 40.03 -18.53 -37.30
C GLY A 209 40.06 -19.41 -36.05
N GLY A 210 40.83 -19.01 -35.03
CA GLY A 210 41.13 -19.81 -33.84
C GLY A 210 39.93 -20.08 -32.93
N ILE A 211 38.83 -19.34 -33.09
CA ILE A 211 37.61 -19.54 -32.29
C ILE A 211 36.62 -20.50 -32.95
N GLY A 212 36.81 -20.88 -34.21
CA GLY A 212 36.03 -21.95 -34.83
C GLY A 212 34.60 -21.59 -35.27
N ASP A 213 34.26 -20.31 -35.40
CA ASP A 213 32.94 -19.84 -35.87
C ASP A 213 32.84 -19.75 -37.41
N GLY A 214 33.85 -20.23 -38.13
CA GLY A 214 33.93 -20.15 -39.59
C GLY A 214 34.34 -18.78 -40.13
N THR A 215 34.69 -17.83 -39.26
CA THR A 215 35.16 -16.49 -39.64
C THR A 215 36.61 -16.25 -39.17
N THR A 216 37.16 -15.09 -39.52
CA THR A 216 38.40 -14.55 -38.94
C THR A 216 38.15 -13.23 -38.21
N THR A 217 36.90 -12.98 -37.81
CA THR A 217 36.48 -11.75 -37.15
C THR A 217 36.66 -11.90 -35.65
N THR A 218 37.43 -11.01 -35.04
CA THR A 218 37.61 -10.96 -33.59
C THR A 218 36.30 -10.59 -32.91
N HIS A 219 35.93 -11.32 -31.86
CA HIS A 219 34.83 -10.95 -30.96
C HIS A 219 35.42 -10.36 -29.68
N PRO A 220 34.96 -9.18 -29.23
CA PRO A 220 35.49 -8.53 -28.05
C PRO A 220 35.30 -9.36 -26.77
N GLU A 221 36.19 -9.12 -25.81
CA GLU A 221 36.20 -9.67 -24.46
C GLU A 221 35.21 -8.96 -23.54
#